data_AF-G0QD46-F1
#
_entry.id   AF-G0QD46-F1
#
_cell.length_a   1.000
_cell.length_b   1.000
_cell.length_c   1.000
_cell.angle_alpha   90.00
_cell.angle_beta   90.00
_cell.angle_gamma   90.00
#
_symmetry.space_group_name_H-M   'P 1'
#
loop_
_entity.id
_entity.type
_entity.pdbx_description
1 polymer ?
#
loop_
_entity_poly.entity_id
_entity_poly.type
_entity_poly.pdbx_seq_one_letter_code
_entity_poly.pdbx_strand_id
1 'polypeptide(L)'
;MELPDFDSDGPSVHRVRGEMATVLEWMRGEEEAEAFEPFLFAYHAVTSRVSDILVRRPGFFGAPEEMQRLDEEFAVMYFDALEQYLDTGEAPRPWRTYFDYCSSGGRPVVQMVLGMNAHINGDLPVVLAGTGYSNREDFDRINGVLESEVGNVSGHLARRHDIAGVLGLLDRGLARREFRQLIVDWRRDAWENSRRILSGDTSREEVFAETEALAEEIVSLDEEFDYLNLFSTLRKANRLSL
;
A
#
# COMPACT_ATOMS: atom_id res chain seq x y z
N MET A 1 14.11 17.95 2.82
CA MET A 1 14.39 16.63 3.41
C MET A 1 14.81 15.75 2.25
N GLU A 2 16.01 15.16 2.25
CA GLU A 2 16.51 14.42 1.07
C GLU A 2 16.57 12.92 1.36
N LEU A 3 16.15 12.10 0.39
CA LEU A 3 16.23 10.64 0.48
C LEU A 3 17.70 10.16 0.43
N PRO A 4 18.01 9.00 1.00
CA PRO A 4 19.31 8.36 0.82
C PRO A 4 19.63 8.09 -0.66
N ASP A 5 20.88 8.30 -1.09
CA ASP A 5 21.34 7.94 -2.43
C ASP A 5 21.32 6.41 -2.65
N PHE A 6 20.79 5.97 -3.79
CA PHE A 6 20.74 4.55 -4.19
C PHE A 6 21.64 4.26 -5.41
N ASP A 7 22.32 3.11 -5.41
CA ASP A 7 23.19 2.67 -6.51
C ASP A 7 22.37 1.90 -7.58
N SER A 8 22.48 2.27 -8.86
CA SER A 8 21.51 1.94 -9.91
C SER A 8 21.74 0.64 -10.69
N ASP A 9 22.79 -0.15 -10.39
CA ASP A 9 23.31 -1.19 -11.30
C ASP A 9 23.09 -2.68 -10.87
N GLY A 10 22.01 -3.04 -10.13
CA GLY A 10 21.76 -4.42 -9.65
C GLY A 10 20.32 -4.96 -9.82
N PRO A 11 20.07 -6.30 -9.76
CA PRO A 11 18.77 -6.92 -10.04
C PRO A 11 17.65 -6.46 -9.07
N SER A 12 16.43 -6.42 -9.59
CA SER A 12 15.43 -5.38 -9.29
C SER A 12 14.60 -5.54 -8.00
N VAL A 13 14.10 -6.74 -7.66
CA VAL A 13 13.24 -6.92 -6.47
C VAL A 13 14.04 -6.88 -5.16
N HIS A 14 15.29 -7.33 -5.19
CA HIS A 14 16.20 -7.23 -4.06
C HIS A 14 16.70 -5.79 -3.85
N ARG A 15 16.85 -5.03 -4.95
CA ARG A 15 17.11 -3.59 -4.91
C ARG A 15 15.96 -2.87 -4.24
N VAL A 16 14.74 -2.99 -4.77
CA VAL A 16 13.53 -2.35 -4.20
C VAL A 16 13.41 -2.66 -2.70
N ARG A 17 13.60 -3.92 -2.30
CA ARG A 17 13.62 -4.33 -0.89
C ARG A 17 14.72 -3.62 -0.08
N GLY A 18 15.94 -3.56 -0.61
CA GLY A 18 17.07 -2.90 0.04
C GLY A 18 16.84 -1.39 0.19
N GLU A 19 16.36 -0.73 -0.85
CA GLU A 19 16.00 0.69 -0.85
C GLU A 19 14.93 0.99 0.20
N MET A 20 13.86 0.20 0.24
CA MET A 20 12.83 0.31 1.28
C MET A 20 13.39 0.16 2.69
N ALA A 21 14.31 -0.80 2.92
CA ALA A 21 14.91 -0.99 4.22
C ALA A 21 15.74 0.23 4.64
N THR A 22 16.52 0.80 3.72
CA THR A 22 17.29 2.02 3.93
C THR A 22 16.38 3.22 4.24
N VAL A 23 15.30 3.39 3.46
CA VAL A 23 14.33 4.47 3.70
C VAL A 23 13.62 4.29 5.04
N LEU A 24 13.28 3.06 5.45
CA LEU A 24 12.71 2.79 6.77
C LEU A 24 13.67 3.14 7.91
N GLU A 25 14.95 2.82 7.78
CA GLU A 25 15.96 3.20 8.77
C GLU A 25 16.11 4.71 8.86
N TRP A 26 16.10 5.39 7.72
CA TRP A 26 16.12 6.84 7.64
C TRP A 26 14.87 7.49 8.27
N MET A 27 13.66 7.02 7.94
CA MET A 27 12.40 7.52 8.51
C MET A 27 12.33 7.40 10.04
N ARG A 28 13.00 6.41 10.63
CA ARG A 28 13.09 6.26 12.10
C ARG A 28 14.07 7.24 12.76
N GLY A 29 15.00 7.79 12.00
CA GLY A 29 15.97 8.79 12.45
C GLY A 29 15.45 10.22 12.34
N GLU A 30 14.45 10.46 11.50
CA GLU A 30 13.92 11.78 11.16
C GLU A 30 12.48 11.93 11.66
N GLU A 31 12.26 12.79 12.66
CA GLU A 31 10.96 12.99 13.33
C GLU A 31 9.82 13.33 12.35
N GLU A 32 10.12 14.16 11.35
CA GLU A 32 9.19 14.60 10.32
C GLU A 32 8.82 13.49 9.33
N ALA A 33 9.69 12.49 9.14
CA ALA A 33 9.49 11.37 8.22
C ALA A 33 8.92 10.11 8.93
N GLU A 34 8.89 10.10 10.26
CA GLU A 34 8.36 9.00 11.06
C GLU A 34 6.88 8.71 10.76
N ALA A 35 6.13 9.75 10.36
CA ALA A 35 4.72 9.64 9.97
C ALA A 35 4.48 8.79 8.72
N PHE A 36 5.49 8.63 7.84
CA PHE A 36 5.38 7.79 6.64
C PHE A 36 5.71 6.32 6.92
N GLU A 37 6.36 6.02 8.05
CA GLU A 37 6.83 4.69 8.40
C GLU A 37 5.72 3.62 8.41
N PRO A 38 4.50 3.86 8.96
CA PRO A 38 3.49 2.81 9.10
C PRO A 38 3.09 2.14 7.78
N PHE A 39 2.91 2.94 6.73
CA PHE A 39 2.63 2.41 5.39
C PHE A 39 3.87 1.73 4.81
N LEU A 40 5.03 2.40 4.81
CA LEU A 40 6.24 1.85 4.21
C LEU A 40 6.65 0.52 4.88
N PHE A 41 6.43 0.37 6.19
CA PHE A 41 6.67 -0.86 6.92
C PHE A 41 5.79 -2.00 6.39
N ALA A 42 4.49 -1.74 6.23
CA ALA A 42 3.55 -2.73 5.70
C ALA A 42 3.90 -3.10 4.26
N TYR A 43 4.25 -2.12 3.44
CA TYR A 43 4.68 -2.34 2.05
C TYR A 43 5.96 -3.19 1.98
N HIS A 44 7.02 -2.79 2.68
CA HIS A 44 8.28 -3.53 2.73
C HIS A 44 8.11 -4.98 3.22
N ALA A 45 7.22 -5.22 4.18
CA ALA A 45 6.94 -6.58 4.66
C ALA A 45 6.36 -7.48 3.55
N VAL A 46 5.40 -6.96 2.78
CA VAL A 46 4.77 -7.68 1.66
C VAL A 46 5.76 -7.88 0.52
N THR A 47 6.47 -6.83 0.09
CA THR A 47 7.48 -6.92 -0.98
C THR A 47 8.60 -7.89 -0.62
N SER A 48 9.06 -7.86 0.63
CA SER A 48 10.03 -8.84 1.14
C SER A 48 9.53 -10.27 1.03
N ARG A 49 8.24 -10.50 1.32
CA ARG A 49 7.63 -11.83 1.22
C ARG A 49 7.51 -12.28 -0.24
N VAL A 50 7.10 -11.39 -1.14
CA VAL A 50 7.03 -11.67 -2.59
C VAL A 50 8.41 -12.02 -3.13
N SER A 51 9.42 -11.22 -2.80
CA SER A 51 10.84 -11.47 -3.13
C SER A 51 11.30 -12.84 -2.63
N ASP A 52 11.05 -13.17 -1.36
CA ASP A 52 11.42 -14.48 -0.81
C ASP A 52 10.68 -15.64 -1.51
N ILE A 53 9.42 -15.46 -1.93
CA ILE A 53 8.65 -16.47 -2.66
C ILE A 53 9.24 -16.69 -4.05
N LEU A 54 9.53 -15.61 -4.80
CA LEU A 54 10.14 -15.68 -6.13
C LEU A 54 11.44 -16.48 -6.12
N VAL A 55 12.27 -16.27 -5.09
CA VAL A 55 13.57 -16.96 -4.94
C VAL A 55 13.43 -18.40 -4.41
N ARG A 56 12.59 -18.61 -3.39
CA ARG A 56 12.63 -19.84 -2.58
C ARG A 56 11.54 -20.84 -2.94
N ARG A 57 10.52 -20.45 -3.70
CA ARG A 57 9.38 -21.31 -4.04
C ARG A 57 9.13 -21.33 -5.55
N PRO A 58 10.03 -21.98 -6.34
CA PRO A 58 9.83 -22.11 -7.78
C PRO A 58 8.48 -22.78 -8.06
N GLY A 59 7.75 -22.25 -9.04
CA GLY A 59 6.41 -22.71 -9.41
C GLY A 59 5.27 -22.18 -8.53
N PHE A 60 5.54 -21.33 -7.53
CA PHE A 60 4.46 -20.64 -6.81
C PHE A 60 3.72 -19.64 -7.70
N PHE A 61 4.47 -18.86 -8.48
CA PHE A 61 3.91 -18.01 -9.53
C PHE A 61 3.98 -18.74 -10.88
N GLY A 62 2.91 -18.66 -11.66
CA GLY A 62 2.86 -19.20 -13.02
C GLY A 62 3.67 -18.35 -14.01
N ALA A 63 3.75 -17.04 -13.77
CA ALA A 63 4.54 -16.09 -14.54
C ALA A 63 5.41 -15.24 -13.59
N PRO A 64 6.49 -15.82 -13.01
CA PRO A 64 7.33 -15.12 -12.03
C PRO A 64 8.02 -13.88 -12.61
N GLU A 65 8.36 -13.87 -13.90
CA GLU A 65 8.97 -12.72 -14.58
C GLU A 65 7.97 -11.56 -14.74
N GLU A 66 6.70 -11.85 -15.05
CA GLU A 66 5.63 -10.84 -15.10
C GLU A 66 5.35 -10.28 -13.71
N MET A 67 5.32 -11.13 -12.68
CA MET A 67 5.16 -10.71 -11.29
C MET A 67 6.31 -9.82 -10.83
N GLN A 68 7.55 -10.19 -11.16
CA GLN A 68 8.72 -9.39 -10.83
C GLN A 68 8.66 -8.01 -11.49
N ARG A 69 8.39 -7.95 -12.80
CA ARG A 69 8.22 -6.68 -13.52
C ARG A 69 7.10 -5.82 -12.94
N LEU A 70 5.97 -6.43 -12.58
CA LEU A 70 4.87 -5.71 -11.94
C LEU A 70 5.29 -5.09 -10.61
N ASP A 71 5.97 -5.85 -9.75
CA ASP A 71 6.43 -5.41 -8.43
C ASP A 71 7.44 -4.25 -8.52
N GLU A 72 8.31 -4.27 -9.53
CA GLU A 72 9.26 -3.18 -9.80
C GLU A 72 8.59 -1.88 -10.19
N GLU A 73 7.72 -1.92 -11.20
CA GLU A 73 6.98 -0.76 -11.70
C GLU A 73 6.04 -0.20 -10.61
N PHE A 74 5.55 -1.08 -9.74
CA PHE A 74 4.74 -0.69 -8.59
C PHE A 74 5.54 0.06 -7.54
N ALA A 75 6.78 -0.35 -7.28
CA ALA A 75 7.69 0.39 -6.40
C ALA A 75 8.08 1.76 -6.93
N VAL A 76 8.32 1.89 -8.24
CA VAL A 76 8.64 3.17 -8.87
C VAL A 76 7.54 4.20 -8.60
N MET A 77 6.27 3.84 -8.75
CA MET A 77 5.14 4.76 -8.51
C MET A 77 5.15 5.37 -7.10
N TYR A 78 5.43 4.56 -6.07
CA TYR A 78 5.52 5.06 -4.69
C TYR A 78 6.75 5.94 -4.47
N PHE A 79 7.92 5.50 -4.95
CA PHE A 79 9.16 6.24 -4.70
C PHE A 79 9.22 7.56 -5.48
N ASP A 80 8.72 7.61 -6.71
CA ASP A 80 8.56 8.85 -7.47
C ASP A 80 7.65 9.84 -6.72
N ALA A 81 6.55 9.36 -6.14
CA ALA A 81 5.64 10.19 -5.36
C ALA A 81 6.27 10.70 -4.06
N LEU A 82 7.03 9.85 -3.36
CA LEU A 82 7.76 10.22 -2.16
C LEU A 82 8.87 11.23 -2.46
N GLU A 83 9.68 11.00 -3.48
CA GLU A 83 10.74 11.91 -3.91
C GLU A 83 10.17 13.28 -4.29
N GLN A 84 9.11 13.29 -5.11
CA GLN A 84 8.44 14.54 -5.50
C GLN A 84 7.93 15.32 -4.29
N TYR A 85 7.27 14.64 -3.34
CA TYR A 85 6.78 15.28 -2.13
C TYR A 85 7.91 15.85 -1.26
N LEU A 86 9.01 15.12 -1.11
CA LEU A 86 10.15 15.54 -0.29
C LEU A 86 10.95 16.70 -0.91
N ASP A 87 11.03 16.76 -2.24
CA ASP A 87 11.71 17.83 -2.98
C ASP A 87 10.87 19.12 -3.03
N THR A 88 9.59 18.99 -3.40
CA THR A 88 8.75 20.15 -3.73
C THR A 88 7.76 20.54 -2.63
N GLY A 89 7.45 19.62 -1.69
CA GLY A 89 6.33 19.75 -0.76
C GLY A 89 4.95 19.55 -1.40
N GLU A 90 4.88 19.39 -2.73
CA GLU A 90 3.63 19.14 -3.44
C GLU A 90 3.42 17.64 -3.68
N ALA A 91 2.40 17.08 -3.05
CA ALA A 91 2.07 15.67 -3.21
C ALA A 91 1.31 15.40 -4.52
N PRO A 92 1.78 14.48 -5.38
CA PRO A 92 1.04 14.05 -6.55
C PRO A 92 -0.16 13.18 -6.14
N ARG A 93 -1.21 13.18 -6.97
CA ARG A 93 -2.29 12.18 -6.85
C ARG A 93 -1.77 10.83 -7.35
N PRO A 94 -2.13 9.69 -6.71
CA PRO A 94 -3.17 9.49 -5.71
C PRO A 94 -2.67 9.58 -4.24
N TRP A 95 -1.51 10.20 -4.01
CA TRP A 95 -0.84 10.24 -2.72
C TRP A 95 -1.08 11.52 -1.93
N ARG A 96 -1.86 12.47 -2.46
CA ARG A 96 -2.00 13.81 -1.88
C ARG A 96 -2.57 13.75 -0.47
N THR A 97 -3.75 13.15 -0.32
CA THR A 97 -4.41 13.06 0.99
C THR A 97 -3.57 12.29 1.99
N TYR A 98 -2.83 11.26 1.54
CA TYR A 98 -1.91 10.51 2.40
C TYR A 98 -0.79 11.40 2.96
N PHE A 99 -0.07 12.13 2.10
CA PHE A 99 1.04 12.97 2.54
C PHE A 99 0.56 14.14 3.40
N ASP A 100 -0.56 14.78 3.04
CA ASP A 100 -1.18 15.83 3.84
C ASP A 100 -1.57 15.30 5.23
N TYR A 101 -2.22 14.13 5.31
CA TYR A 101 -2.59 13.51 6.58
C TYR A 101 -1.37 13.16 7.44
N CYS A 102 -0.32 12.60 6.84
CA CYS A 102 0.92 12.26 7.55
C CYS A 102 1.58 13.51 8.14
N SER A 103 1.68 14.60 7.38
CA SER A 103 2.30 15.85 7.84
C SER A 103 1.51 16.54 8.97
N SER A 104 0.23 16.23 9.14
CA SER A 104 -0.61 16.77 10.21
C SER A 104 -0.54 16.00 11.54
N GLY A 105 0.28 14.94 11.63
CA GLY A 105 0.42 14.14 12.86
C GLY A 105 -0.74 13.16 13.09
N GLY A 106 -1.30 12.61 12.02
CA GLY A 106 -2.40 11.64 12.07
C GLY A 106 -2.05 10.30 12.74
N ARG A 107 -3.05 9.42 12.89
CA ARG A 107 -2.89 8.13 13.58
C ARG A 107 -2.10 7.12 12.74
N PRO A 108 -1.20 6.31 13.33
CA PRO A 108 -0.42 5.31 12.60
C PRO A 108 -1.25 4.33 11.77
N VAL A 109 -2.36 3.82 12.32
CA VAL A 109 -3.24 2.92 11.57
C VAL A 109 -3.90 3.58 10.36
N VAL A 110 -4.25 4.88 10.46
CA VAL A 110 -4.88 5.62 9.36
C VAL A 110 -3.83 6.01 8.32
N GLN A 111 -2.63 6.43 8.72
CA GLN A 111 -1.48 6.63 7.82
C GLN A 111 -1.24 5.37 6.97
N MET A 112 -1.19 4.21 7.61
CA MET A 112 -1.02 2.94 6.92
C MET A 112 -2.17 2.66 5.93
N VAL A 113 -3.43 2.83 6.34
CA VAL A 113 -4.59 2.55 5.49
C VAL A 113 -4.68 3.52 4.31
N LEU A 114 -4.36 4.81 4.50
CA LEU A 114 -4.31 5.80 3.43
C LEU A 114 -3.21 5.49 2.42
N GLY A 115 -2.02 5.09 2.88
CA GLY A 115 -0.95 4.67 1.98
C GLY A 115 -1.34 3.39 1.22
N MET A 116 -2.00 2.44 1.88
CA MET A 116 -2.55 1.26 1.22
C MET A 116 -3.62 1.63 0.18
N ASN A 117 -4.45 2.63 0.43
CA ASN A 117 -5.46 3.10 -0.52
C ASN A 117 -4.78 3.70 -1.76
N ALA A 118 -3.86 4.66 -1.58
CA ALA A 118 -3.12 5.29 -2.67
C ALA A 118 -2.40 4.24 -3.53
N HIS A 119 -1.73 3.28 -2.88
CA HIS A 119 -0.97 2.26 -3.58
C HIS A 119 -1.86 1.20 -4.25
N ILE A 120 -2.85 0.64 -3.55
CA ILE A 120 -3.66 -0.46 -4.08
C ILE A 120 -4.76 0.04 -5.03
N ASN A 121 -5.49 1.08 -4.66
CA ASN A 121 -6.61 1.57 -5.49
C ASN A 121 -6.14 2.57 -6.55
N GLY A 122 -5.05 3.30 -6.29
CA GLY A 122 -4.52 4.31 -7.21
C GLY A 122 -3.43 3.77 -8.13
N ASP A 123 -2.28 3.38 -7.59
CA ASP A 123 -1.11 2.98 -8.41
C ASP A 123 -1.32 1.64 -9.13
N LEU A 124 -1.84 0.61 -8.44
CA LEU A 124 -1.90 -0.76 -8.96
C LEU A 124 -2.71 -0.89 -10.27
N PRO A 125 -3.88 -0.24 -10.47
CA PRO A 125 -4.57 -0.26 -11.76
C PRO A 125 -3.72 0.25 -12.92
N VAL A 126 -2.97 1.33 -12.68
CA VAL A 126 -2.12 1.98 -13.69
C VAL A 126 -0.95 1.07 -14.06
N VAL A 127 -0.31 0.46 -13.06
CA VAL A 127 0.82 -0.45 -13.25
C VAL A 127 0.37 -1.74 -13.94
N LEU A 128 -0.77 -2.32 -13.54
CA LEU A 128 -1.37 -3.48 -14.20
C LEU A 128 -1.69 -3.20 -15.68
N ALA A 129 -2.24 -2.03 -15.98
CA ALA A 129 -2.55 -1.62 -17.35
C ALA A 129 -1.27 -1.36 -18.16
N GLY A 130 -0.32 -0.60 -17.61
CA GLY A 130 0.93 -0.22 -18.27
C GLY A 130 1.86 -1.38 -18.57
N THR A 131 1.90 -2.40 -17.69
CA THR A 131 2.68 -3.62 -17.90
C THR A 131 1.98 -4.64 -18.80
N GLY A 132 0.67 -4.47 -19.07
CA GLY A 132 -0.15 -5.46 -19.76
C GLY A 132 -0.36 -6.75 -18.94
N TYR A 133 -0.18 -6.69 -17.62
CA TYR A 133 -0.27 -7.85 -16.74
C TYR A 133 -1.65 -8.51 -16.87
N SER A 134 -1.65 -9.83 -17.06
CA SER A 134 -2.87 -10.60 -17.37
C SER A 134 -3.05 -11.87 -16.56
N ASN A 135 -2.04 -12.28 -15.78
CA ASN A 135 -2.08 -13.49 -14.98
C ASN A 135 -2.93 -13.31 -13.70
N ARG A 136 -4.24 -13.53 -13.83
CA ARG A 136 -5.20 -13.38 -12.74
C ARG A 136 -4.93 -14.32 -11.56
N GLU A 137 -4.46 -15.54 -11.82
CA GLU A 137 -4.19 -16.50 -10.75
C GLU A 137 -3.04 -16.01 -9.84
N ASP A 138 -1.95 -15.55 -10.44
CA ASP A 138 -0.83 -14.97 -9.70
C ASP A 138 -1.23 -13.68 -8.96
N PHE A 139 -2.08 -12.86 -9.58
CA PHE A 139 -2.64 -11.67 -8.94
C PHE A 139 -3.42 -12.01 -7.66
N ASP A 140 -4.25 -13.04 -7.70
CA ASP A 140 -5.06 -13.47 -6.56
C ASP A 140 -4.24 -14.19 -5.48
N ARG A 141 -3.12 -14.86 -5.85
CA ARG A 141 -2.20 -15.49 -4.89
C ARG A 141 -1.59 -14.48 -3.91
N ILE A 142 -1.38 -13.23 -4.33
CA ILE A 142 -0.86 -12.15 -3.47
C ILE A 142 -1.81 -11.84 -2.30
N ASN A 143 -3.12 -12.10 -2.42
CA ASN A 143 -4.06 -11.90 -1.31
C ASN A 143 -3.67 -12.74 -0.08
N GLY A 144 -3.18 -13.97 -0.30
CA GLY A 144 -2.68 -14.83 0.78
C GLY A 144 -1.36 -14.35 1.38
N VAL A 145 -0.53 -13.67 0.57
CA VAL A 145 0.70 -13.03 1.04
C VAL A 145 0.36 -11.86 1.98
N LEU A 146 -0.52 -10.95 1.54
CA LEU A 146 -1.01 -9.82 2.33
C LEU A 146 -1.64 -10.28 3.66
N GLU A 147 -2.49 -11.31 3.62
CA GLU A 147 -3.11 -11.88 4.81
C GLU A 147 -2.08 -12.43 5.82
N SER A 148 -0.97 -12.98 5.32
CA SER A 148 0.07 -13.55 6.18
C SER A 148 0.84 -12.48 6.97
N GLU A 149 0.88 -11.24 6.48
CA GLU A 149 1.63 -10.13 7.09
C GLU A 149 0.82 -9.33 8.12
N VAL A 150 -0.49 -9.57 8.24
CA VAL A 150 -1.37 -8.88 9.22
C VAL A 150 -0.79 -8.91 10.64
N GLY A 151 -0.27 -10.05 11.08
CA GLY A 151 0.31 -10.18 12.42
C GLY A 151 1.57 -9.32 12.62
N ASN A 152 2.40 -9.19 11.59
CA ASN A 152 3.62 -8.37 11.63
C ASN A 152 3.25 -6.88 11.67
N VAL A 153 2.29 -6.48 10.85
CA VAL A 153 1.77 -5.11 10.80
C VAL A 153 1.09 -4.71 12.11
N SER A 154 0.20 -5.55 12.67
CA SER A 154 -0.40 -5.28 13.99
C SER A 154 0.66 -5.16 15.08
N GLY A 155 1.69 -5.99 15.04
CA GLY A 155 2.84 -5.91 15.95
C GLY A 155 3.63 -4.61 15.82
N HIS A 156 3.81 -4.11 14.60
CA HIS A 156 4.46 -2.84 14.34
C HIS A 156 3.64 -1.65 14.88
N LEU A 157 2.35 -1.59 14.53
CA LEU A 157 1.42 -0.57 15.05
C LEU A 157 1.37 -0.57 16.59
N ALA A 158 1.33 -1.75 17.23
CA ALA A 158 1.33 -1.85 18.68
C ALA A 158 2.61 -1.29 19.32
N ARG A 159 3.79 -1.44 18.69
CA ARG A 159 5.04 -0.83 19.16
C ARG A 159 5.05 0.70 19.04
N ARG A 160 4.27 1.23 18.10
CA ARG A 160 4.03 2.68 17.94
C ARG A 160 2.88 3.19 18.82
N HIS A 161 2.50 2.43 19.85
CA HIS A 161 1.41 2.76 20.78
C HIS A 161 0.02 2.93 20.15
N ASP A 162 -0.19 2.39 18.93
CA ASP A 162 -1.49 2.40 18.28
C ASP A 162 -2.37 1.27 18.83
N ILE A 163 -3.56 1.64 19.35
CA ILE A 163 -4.50 0.71 19.96
C ILE A 163 -5.14 -0.26 18.95
N ALA A 164 -5.26 0.10 17.67
CA ALA A 164 -5.70 -0.84 16.64
C ALA A 164 -4.69 -2.00 16.50
N GLY A 165 -3.39 -1.69 16.59
CA GLY A 165 -2.33 -2.69 16.63
C GLY A 165 -2.47 -3.64 17.82
N VAL A 166 -2.72 -3.09 19.01
CA VAL A 166 -2.93 -3.87 20.24
C VAL A 166 -4.15 -4.79 20.12
N LEU A 167 -5.29 -4.25 19.67
CA LEU A 167 -6.52 -5.04 19.46
C LEU A 167 -6.32 -6.12 18.40
N GLY A 168 -5.59 -5.82 17.32
CA GLY A 168 -5.25 -6.79 16.28
C GLY A 168 -4.37 -7.94 16.79
N LEU A 169 -3.56 -7.71 17.83
CA LEU A 169 -2.80 -8.76 18.49
C LEU A 169 -3.65 -9.61 19.44
N LEU A 170 -4.67 -9.03 20.08
CA LEU A 170 -5.58 -9.71 20.99
C LEU A 170 -6.57 -10.62 20.25
N ASP A 171 -7.11 -10.16 19.12
CA ASP A 171 -7.95 -10.96 18.22
C ASP A 171 -7.39 -11.00 16.79
N ARG A 172 -6.32 -11.77 16.63
CA ARG A 172 -5.66 -11.98 15.33
C ARG A 172 -6.59 -12.59 14.28
N GLY A 173 -7.58 -13.37 14.71
CA GLY A 173 -8.52 -14.04 13.81
C GLY A 173 -9.48 -13.03 13.17
N LEU A 174 -10.08 -12.17 14.01
CA LEU A 174 -10.94 -11.09 13.54
C LEU A 174 -10.17 -10.09 12.69
N ALA A 175 -9.02 -9.59 13.17
CA ALA A 175 -8.21 -8.62 12.44
C ALA A 175 -7.80 -9.17 11.06
N ARG A 176 -7.36 -10.43 10.98
CA ARG A 176 -7.04 -11.09 9.72
C ARG A 176 -8.25 -11.17 8.79
N ARG A 177 -9.42 -11.56 9.30
CA ARG A 177 -10.65 -11.71 8.49
C ARG A 177 -11.08 -10.37 7.89
N GLU A 178 -11.15 -9.34 8.72
CA GLU A 178 -11.61 -8.02 8.29
C GLU A 178 -10.61 -7.37 7.33
N PHE A 179 -9.32 -7.45 7.63
CA PHE A 179 -8.25 -7.00 6.72
C PHE A 179 -8.29 -7.73 5.38
N ARG A 180 -8.46 -9.06 5.41
CA ARG A 180 -8.60 -9.87 4.19
C ARG A 180 -9.77 -9.40 3.35
N GLN A 181 -10.93 -9.14 3.95
CA GLN A 181 -12.11 -8.68 3.21
C GLN A 181 -11.82 -7.35 2.50
N LEU A 182 -11.28 -6.37 3.24
CA LEU A 182 -10.91 -5.06 2.68
C LEU A 182 -9.93 -5.19 1.51
N ILE A 183 -8.82 -5.93 1.72
CA ILE A 183 -7.78 -6.09 0.71
C ILE A 183 -8.26 -6.83 -0.54
N VAL A 184 -9.09 -7.86 -0.37
CA VAL A 184 -9.63 -8.61 -1.51
C VAL A 184 -10.56 -7.74 -2.34
N ASP A 185 -11.39 -6.92 -1.69
CA ASP A 185 -12.27 -5.97 -2.38
C ASP A 185 -11.44 -4.92 -3.13
N TRP A 186 -10.51 -4.22 -2.47
CA TRP A 186 -9.63 -3.23 -3.10
C TRP A 186 -8.81 -3.79 -4.26
N ARG A 187 -8.25 -4.99 -4.12
CA ARG A 187 -7.49 -5.62 -5.21
C ARG A 187 -8.39 -6.06 -6.37
N ARG A 188 -9.63 -6.48 -6.10
CA ARG A 188 -10.60 -6.74 -7.17
C ARG A 188 -10.90 -5.44 -7.93
N ASP A 189 -11.22 -4.37 -7.21
CA ASP A 189 -11.57 -3.08 -7.79
C ASP A 189 -10.37 -2.53 -8.60
N ALA A 190 -9.14 -2.71 -8.09
CA ALA A 190 -7.93 -2.33 -8.80
C ALA A 190 -7.72 -3.11 -10.12
N TRP A 191 -8.00 -4.41 -10.10
CA TRP A 191 -7.96 -5.23 -11.31
C TRP A 191 -9.00 -4.77 -12.34
N GLU A 192 -10.22 -4.51 -11.91
CA GLU A 192 -11.31 -4.03 -12.76
C GLU A 192 -10.98 -2.66 -13.37
N ASN A 193 -10.46 -1.74 -12.57
CA ASN A 193 -9.99 -0.43 -13.03
C ASN A 193 -8.85 -0.55 -14.05
N SER A 194 -7.92 -1.51 -13.88
CA SER A 194 -6.88 -1.75 -14.90
C SER A 194 -7.47 -2.15 -16.26
N ARG A 195 -8.57 -2.93 -16.26
CA ARG A 195 -9.25 -3.33 -17.49
C ARG A 195 -10.02 -2.17 -18.11
N ARG A 196 -10.68 -1.34 -17.29
CA ARG A 196 -11.35 -0.10 -17.73
C ARG A 196 -10.37 0.89 -18.35
N ILE A 197 -9.16 1.01 -17.80
CA ILE A 197 -8.08 1.83 -18.40
C ILE A 197 -7.71 1.28 -19.78
N LEU A 198 -7.49 -0.03 -19.90
CA LEU A 198 -7.11 -0.67 -21.16
C LEU A 198 -8.20 -0.60 -22.24
N SER A 199 -9.48 -0.63 -21.87
CA SER A 199 -10.60 -0.46 -22.81
C SER A 199 -10.89 0.99 -23.16
N GLY A 200 -10.33 1.95 -22.41
CA GLY A 200 -10.63 3.39 -22.55
C GLY A 200 -11.93 3.81 -21.88
N ASP A 201 -12.53 2.95 -21.04
CA ASP A 201 -13.76 3.26 -20.28
C ASP A 201 -13.50 4.17 -19.08
N THR A 202 -12.24 4.31 -18.66
CA THR A 202 -11.80 5.29 -17.67
C THR A 202 -10.36 5.71 -17.93
N SER A 203 -9.95 6.83 -17.34
CA SER A 203 -8.60 7.36 -17.38
C SER A 203 -7.85 7.13 -16.06
N ARG A 204 -6.52 7.25 -16.10
CA ARG A 204 -5.67 7.27 -14.90
C ARG A 204 -6.12 8.37 -13.94
N GLU A 205 -6.44 9.54 -14.47
CA GLU A 205 -6.82 10.72 -13.70
C GLU A 205 -8.15 10.53 -12.96
N GLU A 206 -9.11 9.82 -13.56
CA GLU A 206 -10.38 9.45 -12.91
C GLU A 206 -10.16 8.46 -11.77
N VAL A 207 -9.38 7.39 -11.99
CA VAL A 207 -9.03 6.43 -10.93
C VAL A 207 -8.32 7.12 -9.77
N PHE A 208 -7.41 8.04 -10.06
CA PHE A 208 -6.74 8.83 -9.03
C PHE A 208 -7.72 9.74 -8.28
N ALA A 209 -8.68 10.35 -8.96
CA ALA A 209 -9.70 11.18 -8.31
C ALA A 209 -10.63 10.35 -7.40
N GLU A 210 -11.06 9.17 -7.84
CA GLU A 210 -11.83 8.22 -7.01
C GLU A 210 -11.03 7.77 -5.78
N THR A 211 -9.73 7.50 -5.96
CA THR A 211 -8.82 7.10 -4.88
C THR A 211 -8.65 8.20 -3.84
N GLU A 212 -8.47 9.46 -4.26
CA GLU A 212 -8.38 10.61 -3.35
C GLU A 212 -9.71 10.87 -2.64
N ALA A 213 -10.85 10.72 -3.32
CA ALA A 213 -12.16 10.87 -2.67
C ALA A 213 -12.37 9.84 -1.56
N LEU A 214 -11.97 8.58 -1.78
CA LEU A 214 -11.99 7.55 -0.73
C LEU A 214 -11.01 7.89 0.40
N ALA A 215 -9.83 8.45 0.08
CA ALA A 215 -8.87 8.88 1.09
C ALA A 215 -9.44 9.99 2.00
N GLU A 216 -10.09 11.00 1.41
CA GLU A 216 -10.77 12.07 2.15
C GLU A 216 -11.89 11.52 3.06
N GLU A 217 -12.65 10.53 2.58
CA GLU A 217 -13.66 9.86 3.40
C GLU A 217 -13.01 9.11 4.59
N ILE A 218 -11.92 8.38 4.35
CA ILE A 218 -11.16 7.69 5.40
C ILE A 218 -10.68 8.69 6.47
N VAL A 219 -10.17 9.85 6.06
CA VAL A 219 -9.76 10.93 6.98
C VAL A 219 -10.96 11.45 7.77
N SER A 220 -12.10 11.69 7.13
CA SER A 220 -13.31 12.18 7.83
C SER A 220 -13.79 11.21 8.92
N LEU A 221 -13.59 9.90 8.70
CA LEU A 221 -14.01 8.85 9.62
C LEU A 221 -13.04 8.69 10.81
N ASP A 222 -11.80 9.19 10.71
CA ASP A 222 -10.83 9.24 11.81
C ASP A 222 -11.26 10.20 12.95
N GLU A 223 -12.04 11.24 12.63
CA GLU A 223 -12.55 12.15 13.65
C GLU A 223 -13.61 11.51 14.56
N GLU A 224 -14.31 10.48 14.06
CA GLU A 224 -15.38 9.74 14.77
C GLU A 224 -14.94 8.32 15.22
N PHE A 225 -13.64 8.04 15.23
CA PHE A 225 -13.11 6.67 15.16
C PHE A 225 -13.48 5.75 16.34
N ASP A 226 -14.20 4.68 16.02
CA ASP A 226 -14.39 3.51 16.89
C ASP A 226 -13.51 2.35 16.40
N TYR A 227 -12.49 2.01 17.18
CA TYR A 227 -11.54 0.94 16.89
C TYR A 227 -12.19 -0.44 16.70
N LEU A 228 -13.38 -0.66 17.27
CA LEU A 228 -14.14 -1.90 17.06
C LEU A 228 -14.76 -1.97 15.66
N ASN A 229 -14.86 -0.83 14.99
CA ASN A 229 -15.52 -0.66 13.70
C ASN A 229 -14.61 -0.20 12.57
N LEU A 230 -13.29 -0.03 12.76
CA LEU A 230 -12.35 0.39 11.71
C LEU A 230 -12.64 -0.25 10.35
N PHE A 231 -12.66 -1.57 10.28
CA PHE A 231 -12.92 -2.27 9.02
C PHE A 231 -14.39 -2.24 8.56
N SER A 232 -15.36 -2.03 9.45
CA SER A 232 -16.76 -1.85 9.06
C SER A 232 -16.99 -0.44 8.49
N THR A 233 -16.29 0.56 9.03
CA THR A 233 -16.23 1.95 8.60
C THR A 233 -15.55 2.08 7.24
N LEU A 234 -14.36 1.49 7.06
CA LEU A 234 -13.69 1.43 5.74
C LEU A 234 -14.55 0.71 4.68
N ARG A 235 -15.30 -0.33 5.07
CA ARG A 235 -16.24 -1.01 4.18
C ARG A 235 -17.44 -0.15 3.77
N LYS A 236 -17.91 0.74 4.63
CA LYS A 236 -18.99 1.68 4.28
C LYS A 236 -18.47 2.68 3.26
N ALA A 237 -17.29 3.23 3.49
CA ALA A 237 -16.63 4.15 2.57
C ALA A 237 -16.43 3.54 1.18
N ASN A 238 -15.87 2.33 1.12
CA ASN A 238 -15.67 1.60 -0.14
C ASN A 238 -16.97 1.24 -0.89
N ARG A 239 -18.15 1.30 -0.23
CA ARG A 239 -19.45 1.03 -0.85
C ARG A 239 -20.18 2.30 -1.29
N LEU A 240 -19.78 3.47 -0.79
CA LEU A 240 -20.38 4.76 -1.13
C LEU A 240 -19.69 5.41 -2.33
N SER A 241 -18.47 4.96 -2.67
CA SER A 241 -17.69 5.39 -3.84
C SER A 241 -18.01 4.66 -5.15
N LEU A 242 -19.06 3.81 -5.19
CA LEU A 242 -19.58 3.13 -6.38
C LEU A 242 -20.99 3.64 -6.74
#